data_AF-A0A836QP17-F1
#
_entry.id   AF-A0A836QP17-F1
#
_cell.length_a   1.000
_cell.length_b   1.000
_cell.length_c   1.000
_cell.angle_alpha   90.00
_cell.angle_beta   90.00
_cell.angle_gamma   90.00
#
_symmetry.space_group_name_H-M   'P 1'
#
loop_
_entity.id
_entity.type
_entity.pdbx_description
1 polymer ?
#
loop_
_entity_poly.entity_id
_entity_poly.type
_entity_poly.pdbx_seq_one_letter_code
_entity_poly.pdbx_strand_id
1 'polypeptide(L)'
;MSVVTAFPRQVREIENTFITLAEGIRLAARIWLPEDAEAKPVPAILEFLPYRKRDGTSERDAVTHPYYAGHGYACVRVDMRGAGDSEGILDDEYLKIEQDNALEVLDWIAAQPWCSGQTGMIGISWGGFNGLQIAARRPPSLKAIVTIASTDDRYADDIHYMGGVMINDAMSWGATMFAFNSRPPDPA
;
A
#
# COMPACT_ATOMS: atom_id res chain seq x y z
N MET A 1 16.77 22.13 9.38
CA MET A 1 16.30 20.73 9.35
C MET A 1 16.46 20.18 10.76
N SER A 2 15.38 19.74 11.41
CA SER A 2 15.43 19.08 12.73
C SER A 2 15.48 17.57 12.53
N VAL A 3 16.44 16.90 13.17
CA VAL A 3 16.52 15.44 13.17
C VAL A 3 15.69 14.91 14.33
N VAL A 4 14.75 14.01 14.05
CA VAL A 4 13.92 13.34 15.05
C VAL A 4 14.58 12.01 15.41
N THR A 5 15.02 11.86 16.66
CA THR A 5 15.70 10.64 17.16
C THR A 5 14.87 9.85 18.17
N ALA A 6 13.70 10.37 18.56
CA ALA A 6 12.77 9.72 19.47
C ALA A 6 11.34 10.06 19.08
N PHE A 7 10.43 9.10 19.22
CA PHE A 7 9.02 9.27 18.90
C PHE A 7 8.15 9.41 20.15
N PRO A 8 7.02 10.13 20.08
CA PRO A 8 6.05 10.23 21.18
C PRO A 8 5.51 8.88 21.67
N ARG A 9 5.38 7.90 20.77
CA ARG A 9 4.97 6.52 21.09
C ARG A 9 6.06 5.55 20.64
N GLN A 10 6.30 4.52 21.44
CA GLN A 10 7.13 3.40 21.02
C GLN A 10 6.45 2.62 19.91
N VAL A 11 7.23 2.19 18.93
CA VAL A 11 6.74 1.49 17.73
C VAL A 11 7.34 0.10 17.73
N ARG A 12 6.47 -0.91 17.62
CA ARG A 12 6.88 -2.25 17.26
C ARG A 12 6.60 -2.53 15.80
N GLU A 13 7.41 -3.40 15.23
CA GLU A 13 7.26 -3.79 13.85
C GLU A 13 6.83 -5.25 13.74
N ILE A 14 5.84 -5.50 12.89
CA ILE A 14 5.43 -6.81 12.41
C ILE A 14 5.96 -6.92 10.98
N GLU A 15 7.16 -7.49 10.84
CA GLU A 15 7.88 -7.57 9.57
C GLU A 15 7.06 -8.29 8.49
N ASN A 16 6.31 -9.33 8.87
CA ASN A 16 5.40 -10.02 7.96
C ASN A 16 4.15 -10.55 8.68
N THR A 17 2.99 -10.34 8.08
CA THR A 17 1.73 -11.00 8.39
C THR A 17 0.94 -11.20 7.11
N PHE A 18 -0.06 -12.08 7.13
CA PHE A 18 -0.93 -12.33 5.99
C PHE A 18 -2.34 -11.83 6.24
N ILE A 19 -2.89 -11.14 5.24
CA ILE A 19 -4.30 -10.76 5.15
C ILE A 19 -4.96 -11.76 4.21
N THR A 20 -5.83 -12.62 4.76
CA THR A 20 -6.59 -13.58 3.97
C THR A 20 -7.85 -12.89 3.42
N LEU A 21 -7.96 -12.81 2.10
CA LEU A 21 -9.13 -12.29 1.40
C LEU A 21 -10.28 -13.31 1.43
N ALA A 22 -11.49 -12.87 1.08
CA ALA A 22 -12.69 -13.71 1.10
C ALA A 22 -12.60 -14.94 0.19
N GLU A 23 -11.84 -14.84 -0.91
CA GLU A 23 -11.61 -15.96 -1.84
C GLU A 23 -10.54 -16.94 -1.34
N GLY A 24 -9.83 -16.62 -0.25
CA GLY A 24 -8.79 -17.45 0.36
C GLY A 24 -7.35 -17.08 -0.03
N ILE A 25 -7.14 -16.15 -0.98
CA ILE A 25 -5.82 -15.62 -1.32
C ILE A 25 -5.25 -14.84 -0.13
N ARG A 26 -3.96 -15.02 0.14
CA ARG A 26 -3.24 -14.30 1.18
C ARG A 26 -2.37 -13.19 0.61
N LEU A 27 -2.59 -11.97 1.08
CA LEU A 27 -1.72 -10.83 0.79
C LEU A 27 -0.74 -10.61 1.94
N ALA A 28 0.54 -10.44 1.63
CA ALA A 28 1.57 -10.15 2.59
C ALA A 28 1.55 -8.67 3.00
N ALA A 29 1.69 -8.44 4.31
CA ALA A 29 1.70 -7.11 4.90
C ALA A 29 2.86 -6.95 5.88
N ARG A 30 3.44 -5.75 5.91
CA ARG A 30 4.33 -5.27 6.96
C ARG A 30 3.63 -4.17 7.73
N ILE A 31 3.71 -4.21 9.05
CA ILE A 31 2.96 -3.30 9.92
C ILE A 31 3.90 -2.63 10.92
N TRP A 32 3.86 -1.31 11.00
CA TRP A 32 4.45 -0.53 12.09
C TRP A 32 3.35 -0.03 12.99
N LEU A 33 3.42 -0.40 14.26
CA LEU A 33 2.31 -0.24 15.20
C LEU A 33 2.78 0.40 16.51
N PRO A 34 2.07 1.41 17.04
CA PRO A 34 2.29 1.87 18.41
C PRO A 34 2.10 0.71 19.39
N GLU A 35 3.02 0.54 20.35
CA GLU A 35 2.97 -0.59 21.29
C GLU A 35 1.71 -0.61 22.17
N ASP A 36 1.11 0.54 22.41
CA ASP A 36 -0.12 0.70 23.18
C ASP A 36 -1.39 0.76 22.32
N ALA A 37 -1.31 0.42 21.02
CA ALA A 37 -2.44 0.52 20.10
C ALA A 37 -3.60 -0.42 20.44
N GLU A 38 -3.37 -1.62 20.99
CA GLU A 38 -4.47 -2.48 21.44
C GLU A 38 -5.23 -1.91 22.65
N ALA A 39 -4.55 -1.17 23.52
CA ALA A 39 -5.17 -0.50 24.65
C ALA A 39 -5.80 0.86 24.25
N LYS A 40 -5.20 1.53 23.27
CA LYS A 40 -5.60 2.84 22.75
C LYS A 40 -5.57 2.80 21.21
N PRO A 41 -6.64 2.27 20.58
CA PRO A 41 -6.70 2.09 19.14
C PRO A 41 -6.47 3.37 18.36
N VAL A 42 -5.77 3.24 17.23
CA VAL A 42 -5.33 4.36 16.39
C VAL A 42 -5.92 4.26 14.99
N PRO A 43 -6.09 5.37 14.26
CA PRO A 43 -6.35 5.30 12.83
C PRO A 43 -5.19 4.61 12.10
N ALA A 44 -5.48 3.92 11.00
CA ALA A 44 -4.48 3.24 10.20
C ALA A 44 -4.20 3.99 8.89
N ILE A 45 -2.98 3.86 8.37
CA ILE A 45 -2.55 4.34 7.06
C ILE A 45 -2.17 3.12 6.24
N LEU A 46 -2.84 2.93 5.11
CA LEU A 46 -2.53 1.90 4.13
C LEU A 46 -1.67 2.47 3.00
N GLU A 47 -0.61 1.75 2.66
CA GLU A 47 0.09 1.87 1.38
C GLU A 47 0.04 0.53 0.64
N PHE A 48 -0.64 0.51 -0.50
CA PHE A 48 -0.96 -0.70 -1.29
C PHE A 48 -0.22 -0.64 -2.61
N LEU A 49 0.81 -1.48 -2.78
CA LEU A 49 1.72 -1.39 -3.93
C LEU A 49 2.12 -2.76 -4.47
N PRO A 50 2.48 -2.86 -5.77
CA PRO A 50 2.98 -4.08 -6.38
C PRO A 50 4.52 -4.17 -6.37
N TYR A 51 5.20 -3.43 -5.49
CA TYR A 51 6.67 -3.21 -5.58
C TYR A 51 7.53 -4.08 -4.65
N ARG A 52 6.94 -5.12 -4.04
CA ARG A 52 7.57 -6.01 -3.06
C ARG A 52 8.10 -5.24 -1.84
N LYS A 53 7.48 -5.44 -0.67
CA LYS A 53 7.76 -4.66 0.55
C LYS A 53 9.18 -4.80 1.10
N ARG A 54 9.96 -5.76 0.62
CA ARG A 54 11.37 -6.00 1.00
C ARG A 54 12.39 -5.55 -0.04
N ASP A 55 11.93 -5.04 -1.18
CA ASP A 55 12.81 -4.64 -2.29
C ASP A 55 13.00 -3.12 -2.28
N GLY A 56 12.85 -2.47 -3.44
CA GLY A 56 13.28 -1.09 -3.70
C GLY A 56 12.59 -0.02 -2.86
N THR A 57 11.42 -0.30 -2.25
CA THR A 57 10.74 0.66 -1.36
C THR A 57 11.12 0.49 0.11
N SER A 58 11.81 -0.58 0.49
CA SER A 58 12.02 -0.95 1.89
C SER A 58 12.75 0.11 2.72
N GLU A 59 13.78 0.75 2.17
CA GLU A 59 14.52 1.82 2.85
C GLU A 59 13.63 3.04 3.11
N ARG A 60 12.81 3.43 2.13
CA ARG A 60 11.83 4.52 2.26
C ARG A 60 10.78 4.14 3.30
N ASP A 61 10.28 2.91 3.23
CA ASP A 61 9.24 2.42 4.11
C ASP A 61 9.72 2.43 5.58
N ALA A 62 10.98 2.04 5.83
CA ALA A 62 11.64 2.04 7.13
C ALA A 62 11.91 3.44 7.71
N VAL A 63 11.81 4.50 6.92
CA VAL A 63 11.90 5.90 7.40
C VAL A 63 10.50 6.47 7.63
N THR A 64 9.61 6.30 6.65
CA THR A 64 8.31 6.97 6.61
C THR A 64 7.29 6.36 7.58
N HIS A 65 7.14 5.04 7.58
CA HIS A 65 6.09 4.39 8.37
C HIS A 65 6.33 4.43 9.88
N PRO A 66 7.57 4.19 10.39
CA PRO A 66 7.85 4.36 11.81
C PRO A 66 7.58 5.78 12.31
N TYR A 67 7.82 6.79 11.48
CA TYR A 67 7.54 8.18 11.85
C TYR A 67 6.04 8.39 12.11
N TYR A 68 5.17 7.98 11.18
CA TYR A 68 3.73 8.10 11.38
C TYR A 68 3.24 7.22 12.55
N ALA A 69 3.80 6.01 12.68
CA ALA A 69 3.46 5.14 13.78
C ALA A 69 3.81 5.74 15.14
N GLY A 70 5.00 6.32 15.26
CA GLY A 70 5.44 7.03 16.45
C GLY A 70 4.57 8.24 16.82
N HIS A 71 3.80 8.76 15.87
CA HIS A 71 2.86 9.88 16.05
C HIS A 71 1.39 9.44 16.15
N GLY A 72 1.12 8.14 16.35
CA GLY A 72 -0.20 7.65 16.70
C GLY A 72 -1.06 7.17 15.53
N TYR A 73 -0.43 6.61 14.50
CA TYR A 73 -1.10 5.87 13.42
C TYR A 73 -0.66 4.41 13.42
N ALA A 74 -1.47 3.48 12.95
CA ALA A 74 -0.97 2.18 12.52
C ALA A 74 -0.57 2.28 11.04
N CYS A 75 0.61 1.83 10.66
CA CYS A 75 1.07 1.90 9.28
C CYS A 75 1.11 0.51 8.67
N VAL A 76 0.39 0.30 7.57
CA VAL A 76 0.23 -1.01 6.92
C VAL A 76 0.70 -0.90 5.48
N ARG A 77 1.83 -1.54 5.17
CA ARG A 77 2.36 -1.67 3.81
C ARG A 77 1.98 -3.06 3.31
N VAL A 78 1.15 -3.13 2.27
CA VAL A 78 0.61 -4.40 1.75
C VAL A 78 1.10 -4.61 0.32
N ASP A 79 1.75 -5.75 0.08
CA ASP A 79 2.04 -6.18 -1.27
C ASP A 79 0.75 -6.66 -1.93
N MET A 80 0.47 -6.08 -3.09
CA MET A 80 -0.70 -6.45 -3.88
C MET A 80 -0.67 -7.92 -4.30
N ARG A 81 -1.82 -8.44 -4.73
CA ARG A 81 -1.93 -9.76 -5.35
C ARG A 81 -0.83 -9.96 -6.40
N GLY A 82 -0.13 -11.10 -6.32
CA GLY A 82 0.93 -11.46 -7.24
C GLY A 82 2.24 -10.68 -7.10
N ALA A 83 2.39 -9.86 -6.05
CA ALA A 83 3.63 -9.14 -5.75
C ALA A 83 4.25 -9.63 -4.44
N GLY A 84 5.58 -9.71 -4.41
CA GLY A 84 6.34 -10.04 -3.20
C GLY A 84 5.97 -11.42 -2.65
N ASP A 85 5.60 -11.44 -1.37
CA ASP A 85 5.16 -12.65 -0.66
C ASP A 85 3.65 -12.91 -0.80
N SER A 86 2.91 -12.07 -1.54
CA SER A 86 1.47 -12.23 -1.77
C SER A 86 1.17 -13.30 -2.81
N GLU A 87 0.11 -14.05 -2.59
CA GLU A 87 -0.40 -15.05 -3.51
C GLU A 87 -1.10 -14.41 -4.73
N GLY A 88 -1.37 -15.23 -5.75
CA GLY A 88 -2.08 -14.83 -6.97
C GLY A 88 -1.16 -14.32 -8.06
N ILE A 89 -1.75 -13.61 -9.03
CA ILE A 89 -1.08 -13.07 -10.21
C ILE A 89 -1.48 -11.60 -10.36
N LEU A 90 -0.51 -10.75 -10.70
CA LEU A 90 -0.75 -9.37 -11.14
C LEU A 90 -0.89 -9.37 -12.66
N ASP A 91 -2.13 -9.44 -13.16
CA ASP A 91 -2.39 -9.54 -14.60
C ASP A 91 -2.13 -8.23 -15.36
N ASP A 92 -2.50 -7.09 -14.76
CA ASP A 92 -2.36 -5.76 -15.35
C ASP A 92 -2.55 -4.68 -14.26
N GLU A 93 -2.42 -3.41 -14.65
CA GLU A 93 -2.45 -2.28 -13.73
C GLU A 93 -3.86 -1.75 -13.45
N TYR A 94 -4.18 -1.55 -12.17
CA TYR A 94 -5.40 -0.89 -11.71
C TYR A 94 -6.69 -1.58 -12.13
N LEU A 95 -6.61 -2.90 -12.33
CA LEU A 95 -7.77 -3.74 -12.60
C LEU A 95 -8.79 -3.62 -11.47
N LYS A 96 -10.06 -3.90 -11.79
CA LYS A 96 -11.13 -3.92 -10.78
C LYS A 96 -10.79 -4.82 -9.59
N ILE A 97 -10.11 -5.95 -9.83
CA ILE A 97 -9.72 -6.89 -8.79
C ILE A 97 -8.72 -6.29 -7.78
N GLU A 98 -7.78 -5.44 -8.23
CA GLU A 98 -6.89 -4.70 -7.33
C GLU A 98 -7.71 -3.83 -6.37
N GLN A 99 -8.67 -3.09 -6.91
CA GLN A 99 -9.52 -2.20 -6.11
C GLN A 99 -10.38 -2.99 -5.12
N ASP A 100 -10.97 -4.11 -5.57
CA ASP A 100 -11.79 -4.96 -4.69
C ASP A 100 -10.94 -5.57 -3.57
N ASN A 101 -9.73 -6.06 -3.86
CA ASN A 101 -8.79 -6.55 -2.84
C ASN A 101 -8.39 -5.44 -1.86
N ALA A 102 -8.19 -4.20 -2.33
CA ALA A 102 -7.92 -3.08 -1.44
C ALA A 102 -9.08 -2.74 -0.50
N LEU A 103 -10.33 -2.88 -0.96
CA LEU A 103 -11.52 -2.70 -0.10
C LEU A 103 -11.55 -3.76 1.02
N GLU A 104 -11.27 -5.01 0.69
CA GLU A 104 -11.17 -6.10 1.69
C GLU A 104 -10.02 -5.86 2.67
N VAL A 105 -8.87 -5.36 2.20
CA VAL A 105 -7.76 -4.96 3.07
C VAL A 105 -8.17 -3.84 4.01
N LEU A 106 -8.87 -2.81 3.52
CA LEU A 106 -9.36 -1.71 4.37
C LEU A 106 -10.35 -2.19 5.42
N ASP A 107 -11.24 -3.12 5.07
CA ASP A 107 -12.17 -3.74 6.02
C ASP A 107 -11.42 -4.59 7.05
N TRP A 108 -10.44 -5.39 6.62
CA TRP A 108 -9.59 -6.16 7.52
C TRP A 108 -8.84 -5.27 8.51
N ILE A 109 -8.24 -4.18 8.03
CA ILE A 109 -7.53 -3.19 8.87
C ILE A 109 -8.49 -2.56 9.88
N ALA A 110 -9.66 -2.10 9.42
CA ALA A 110 -10.65 -1.45 10.27
C ALA A 110 -11.21 -2.37 11.37
N ALA A 111 -11.20 -3.69 11.15
CA ALA A 111 -11.65 -4.70 12.11
C ALA A 111 -10.60 -5.08 13.16
N GLN A 112 -9.34 -4.64 13.03
CA GLN A 112 -8.29 -5.02 13.98
C GLN A 112 -8.46 -4.33 15.34
N PRO A 113 -8.12 -5.01 16.45
CA PRO A 113 -8.27 -4.45 17.81
C PRO A 113 -7.39 -3.22 18.05
N TRP A 114 -6.32 -3.05 17.28
CA TRP A 114 -5.43 -1.89 17.34
C TRP A 114 -5.88 -0.71 16.47
N CYS A 115 -6.91 -0.90 15.63
CA CYS A 115 -7.44 0.12 14.73
C CYS A 115 -8.68 0.79 15.33
N SER A 116 -8.80 2.11 15.18
CA SER A 116 -9.98 2.87 15.60
C SER A 116 -11.20 2.71 14.67
N GLY A 117 -11.08 1.86 13.64
CA GLY A 117 -12.05 1.71 12.55
C GLY A 117 -11.91 2.76 11.43
N GLN A 118 -10.95 3.68 11.55
CA GLN A 118 -10.67 4.72 10.56
C GLN A 118 -9.36 4.44 9.83
N THR A 119 -9.40 4.58 8.51
CA THR A 119 -8.25 4.37 7.64
C THR A 119 -7.97 5.61 6.79
N GLY A 120 -6.71 5.79 6.43
CA GLY A 120 -6.25 6.67 5.39
C GLY A 120 -5.41 5.89 4.38
N MET A 121 -5.24 6.43 3.18
CA MET A 121 -4.32 5.87 2.19
C MET A 121 -3.28 6.91 1.77
N ILE A 122 -2.05 6.45 1.59
CA ILE A 122 -0.97 7.27 1.04
C ILE A 122 -0.32 6.54 -0.13
N GLY A 123 0.20 7.30 -1.08
CA GLY A 123 1.01 6.70 -2.13
C GLY A 123 1.52 7.70 -3.15
N ILE A 124 2.59 7.29 -3.83
CA ILE A 124 3.18 7.97 -4.98
C ILE A 124 3.07 7.07 -6.21
N SER A 125 2.86 7.66 -7.39
CA SER A 125 2.70 6.91 -8.63
C SER A 125 1.58 5.88 -8.44
N TRP A 126 1.83 4.58 -8.56
CA TRP A 126 0.79 3.55 -8.43
C TRP A 126 -0.05 3.66 -7.15
N GLY A 127 0.57 3.90 -6.01
CA GLY A 127 -0.17 4.11 -4.75
C GLY A 127 -0.99 5.42 -4.75
N GLY A 128 -0.58 6.41 -5.55
CA GLY A 128 -1.36 7.63 -5.75
C GLY A 128 -2.58 7.38 -6.65
N PHE A 129 -2.39 6.68 -7.77
CA PHE A 129 -3.47 6.31 -8.69
C PHE A 129 -4.52 5.42 -8.02
N ASN A 130 -4.09 4.34 -7.35
CA ASN A 130 -5.04 3.45 -6.70
C ASN A 130 -5.71 4.13 -5.50
N GLY A 131 -5.04 5.06 -4.81
CA GLY A 131 -5.65 5.91 -3.79
C GLY A 131 -6.87 6.69 -4.31
N LEU A 132 -6.75 7.31 -5.49
CA LEU A 132 -7.88 8.00 -6.16
C LEU A 132 -9.01 7.01 -6.51
N GLN A 133 -8.67 5.88 -7.12
CA GLN A 133 -9.64 4.89 -7.58
C GLN A 133 -10.40 4.23 -6.41
N ILE A 134 -9.71 3.89 -5.33
CA ILE A 134 -10.29 3.29 -4.14
C ILE A 134 -11.16 4.32 -3.40
N ALA A 135 -10.73 5.59 -3.31
CA ALA A 135 -11.56 6.65 -2.74
C ALA A 135 -12.87 6.85 -3.52
N ALA A 136 -12.86 6.71 -4.86
CA ALA A 136 -14.07 6.78 -5.67
C ALA A 136 -15.09 5.67 -5.32
N ARG A 137 -14.64 4.54 -4.76
CA ARG A 137 -15.49 3.45 -4.23
C ARG A 137 -16.14 3.77 -2.89
N ARG A 138 -15.71 4.85 -2.22
CA ARG A 138 -16.23 5.35 -0.93
C ARG A 138 -16.28 4.29 0.19
N PRO A 139 -15.21 3.53 0.46
CA PRO A 139 -15.19 2.60 1.58
C PRO A 139 -15.47 3.33 2.90
N PRO A 140 -16.35 2.81 3.78
CA PRO A 140 -16.76 3.51 4.99
C PRO A 140 -15.61 3.87 5.94
N SER A 141 -14.57 3.04 6.01
CA SER A 141 -13.42 3.27 6.90
C SER A 141 -12.49 4.39 6.39
N LEU A 142 -12.43 4.64 5.08
CA LEU A 142 -11.47 5.56 4.46
C LEU A 142 -11.87 7.02 4.65
N LYS A 143 -11.07 7.76 5.42
CA LYS A 143 -11.34 9.16 5.79
C LYS A 143 -10.47 10.17 5.07
N ALA A 144 -9.31 9.75 4.58
CA ALA A 144 -8.38 10.64 3.87
C ALA A 144 -7.52 9.85 2.88
N ILE A 145 -7.14 10.51 1.79
CA ILE A 145 -6.10 10.04 0.87
C ILE A 145 -5.04 11.12 0.71
N VAL A 146 -3.78 10.71 0.56
CA VAL A 146 -2.68 11.58 0.14
C VAL A 146 -2.04 10.95 -1.10
N THR A 147 -2.29 11.56 -2.25
CA THR A 147 -1.90 11.04 -3.56
C THR A 147 -0.84 11.93 -4.17
N ILE A 148 0.29 11.35 -4.57
CA ILE A 148 1.45 12.08 -5.13
C ILE A 148 1.74 11.54 -6.53
N ALA A 149 2.01 12.43 -7.49
CA ALA A 149 2.34 12.06 -8.87
C ALA A 149 1.33 11.07 -9.50
N SER A 150 0.04 11.41 -9.38
CA SER A 150 -1.09 10.63 -9.87
C SER A 150 -2.06 11.52 -10.66
N THR A 151 -2.84 10.91 -11.54
CA THR A 151 -3.92 11.58 -12.29
C THR A 151 -5.21 10.74 -12.23
N ASP A 152 -6.35 11.39 -12.35
CA ASP A 152 -7.65 10.76 -12.58
C ASP A 152 -7.95 10.54 -14.08
N ASP A 153 -7.12 11.09 -14.97
CA ASP A 153 -7.13 10.83 -16.42
C ASP A 153 -5.85 10.11 -16.86
N ARG A 154 -5.87 8.78 -16.74
CA ARG A 154 -4.75 7.93 -17.16
C ARG A 154 -4.47 7.99 -18.66
N TYR A 155 -5.47 8.22 -19.49
CA TYR A 155 -5.26 8.22 -20.95
C TYR A 155 -4.59 9.51 -21.42
N ALA A 156 -4.80 10.62 -20.74
CA ALA A 156 -4.17 11.89 -21.10
C ALA A 156 -2.80 12.10 -20.43
N ASP A 157 -2.67 11.68 -19.16
CA ASP A 157 -1.65 12.22 -18.25
C ASP A 157 -0.88 11.16 -17.44
N ASP A 158 -0.91 9.87 -17.84
CA ASP A 158 -0.05 8.84 -17.25
C ASP A 158 1.10 8.40 -18.17
N ILE A 159 1.90 7.43 -17.71
CA ILE A 159 3.09 6.93 -18.41
C ILE A 159 2.77 6.08 -19.65
N HIS A 160 1.50 5.84 -19.98
CA HIS A 160 1.08 5.00 -21.10
C HIS A 160 0.78 5.84 -22.34
N TYR A 161 0.04 6.94 -22.17
CA TYR A 161 -0.47 7.76 -23.27
C TYR A 161 -0.33 9.25 -22.97
N MET A 162 0.00 10.03 -24.01
CA MET A 162 -0.01 11.48 -23.93
C MET A 162 -0.42 12.06 -25.28
N GLY A 163 -1.42 12.95 -25.29
CA GLY A 163 -1.92 13.56 -26.53
C GLY A 163 -2.52 12.57 -27.54
N GLY A 164 -3.03 11.42 -27.07
CA GLY A 164 -3.65 10.39 -27.91
C GLY A 164 -2.69 9.40 -28.57
N VAL A 165 -1.39 9.46 -28.24
CA VAL A 165 -0.38 8.49 -28.70
C VAL A 165 0.21 7.73 -27.52
N MET A 166 0.53 6.45 -27.75
CA MET A 166 1.27 5.65 -26.78
C MET A 166 2.71 6.15 -26.70
N ILE A 167 3.23 6.29 -25.48
CA ILE A 167 4.61 6.72 -25.24
C ILE A 167 5.51 5.52 -24.86
N ASN A 168 6.81 5.67 -25.03
CA ASN A 168 7.79 4.58 -24.80
C ASN A 168 7.79 4.07 -23.36
N ASP A 169 7.40 4.91 -22.41
CA ASP A 169 7.36 4.57 -20.98
C ASP A 169 6.39 3.42 -20.70
N ALA A 170 5.33 3.25 -21.50
CA ALA A 170 4.41 2.11 -21.42
C ALA A 170 5.16 0.77 -21.52
N MET A 171 6.06 0.66 -22.51
CA MET A 171 6.84 -0.56 -22.74
C MET A 171 7.92 -0.74 -21.67
N SER A 172 8.61 0.35 -21.30
CA SER A 172 9.65 0.32 -20.26
C SER A 172 9.09 -0.12 -18.91
N TRP A 173 7.90 0.38 -18.57
CA TRP A 173 7.23 0.08 -17.33
C TRP A 173 6.72 -1.36 -17.27
N GLY A 174 6.07 -1.84 -18.34
CA GLY A 174 5.67 -3.25 -18.44
C GLY A 174 6.85 -4.21 -18.29
N ALA A 175 7.99 -3.91 -18.91
CA ALA A 175 9.22 -4.71 -18.75
C ALA A 175 9.78 -4.67 -17.33
N THR A 176 9.72 -3.50 -16.67
CA THR A 176 10.15 -3.33 -15.27
C THR A 176 9.28 -4.15 -14.32
N MET A 177 7.96 -4.06 -14.46
CA MET A 177 7.03 -4.84 -13.64
C MET A 177 7.15 -6.34 -13.87
N PHE A 178 7.35 -6.77 -15.12
CA PHE A 178 7.64 -8.17 -15.43
C PHE A 178 8.91 -8.65 -14.71
N ALA A 179 9.98 -7.85 -14.72
CA ALA A 179 11.23 -8.18 -14.04
C ALA A 179 11.10 -8.19 -12.51
N PHE A 180 10.27 -7.33 -11.92
CA PHE A 180 10.03 -7.30 -10.48
C PHE A 180 9.22 -8.50 -10.02
N ASN A 181 8.11 -8.80 -10.70
CA ASN A 181 7.19 -9.87 -10.30
C ASN A 181 7.73 -11.27 -10.62
N SER A 182 8.71 -11.40 -11.52
CA SER A 182 9.37 -12.68 -11.82
C SER A 182 10.48 -13.06 -10.83
N ARG A 183 10.73 -12.25 -9.80
CA ARG A 183 11.72 -12.56 -8.76
C ARG A 183 11.23 -13.72 -7.88
N PRO A 184 12.13 -14.58 -7.40
CA PRO A 184 11.75 -15.61 -6.44
C PRO A 184 11.14 -14.99 -5.18
N PRO A 185 10.29 -15.72 -4.45
CA PRO A 185 9.87 -15.33 -3.10
C PRO A 185 11.09 -15.11 -2.20
N ASP A 186 10.93 -14.28 -1.17
CA ASP A 186 12.01 -14.07 -0.22
C ASP A 186 12.27 -15.35 0.59
N PRO A 187 13.52 -15.65 0.98
CA PRO A 187 13.84 -16.83 1.76
C PRO A 187 13.11 -16.80 3.11
N ALA A 188 12.58 -17.96 3.52
CA ALA A 188 11.85 -18.16 4.76
C ALA A 188 12.75 -18.11 6.00
#